data_AF-A0A9D6PRU2-F1
#
_entry.id   AF-A0A9D6PRU2-F1
#
_cell.length_a   1.000
_cell.length_b   1.000
_cell.length_c   1.000
_cell.angle_alpha   90.00
_cell.angle_beta   90.00
_cell.angle_gamma   90.00
#
_symmetry.space_group_name_H-M   'P 1'
#
loop_
_entity.id
_entity.type
_entity.pdbx_description
1 polymer ?
#
loop_
_entity_poly.entity_id
_entity_poly.type
_entity_poly.pdbx_seq_one_letter_code
_entity_poly.pdbx_strand_id
1 'polypeptide(L)'
;MKSSIFLWVSMATVIPLSALVLGITAYSERLYRQNVEETIQAGMKNIVSELEFRFIYEREVMLSLASSPAVKQFTDTLNQVAKGELPSFYFDELTSLNEFLTGFQHSVPGVDAVRVMDQAGNTLVKVTLGKQQSISADSVTEKIDVYFLGRIRRLK
;
A
#
# COMPACT_ATOMS: atom_id res chain seq x y z
N MET A 1 75.58 25.71 -10.53
CA MET A 1 74.99 26.60 -9.49
C MET A 1 73.58 27.11 -9.81
N LYS A 2 73.22 27.47 -11.05
CA LYS A 2 71.86 27.98 -11.38
C LYS A 2 70.72 26.94 -11.21
N SER A 3 71.01 25.65 -11.41
CA SER A 3 70.02 24.57 -11.33
C SER A 3 69.52 24.29 -9.90
N SER A 4 70.37 24.40 -8.86
CA SER A 4 69.94 24.12 -7.47
C SER A 4 69.03 25.22 -6.91
N ILE A 5 69.23 26.48 -7.29
CA ILE A 5 68.40 27.62 -6.85
C ILE A 5 66.99 27.51 -7.45
N PHE A 6 66.89 27.18 -8.73
CA PHE A 6 65.59 26.99 -9.39
C PHE A 6 64.80 25.83 -8.76
N LEU A 7 65.48 24.72 -8.46
CA LEU A 7 64.87 23.55 -7.82
C LEU A 7 64.36 23.90 -6.42
N TRP A 8 65.13 24.67 -5.65
CA TRP A 8 64.76 25.09 -4.30
C TRP A 8 63.56 26.06 -4.27
N VAL A 9 63.53 27.03 -5.20
CA VAL A 9 62.41 27.97 -5.33
C VAL A 9 61.13 27.27 -5.82
N SER A 10 61.25 26.31 -6.75
CA SER A 10 60.13 25.48 -7.18
C SER A 10 59.60 24.63 -6.02
N MET A 11 60.48 24.02 -5.23
CA MET A 11 60.08 23.23 -4.07
C MET A 11 59.40 24.08 -2.99
N ALA A 12 59.89 25.30 -2.76
CA ALA A 12 59.31 26.27 -1.82
C ALA A 12 57.92 26.79 -2.24
N THR A 13 57.50 26.61 -3.49
CA THR A 13 56.19 27.06 -4.00
C THR A 13 55.22 25.90 -4.22
N VAL A 14 55.73 24.78 -4.75
CA VAL A 14 54.92 23.58 -5.02
C VAL A 14 54.50 22.90 -3.73
N ILE A 15 55.37 22.81 -2.72
CA ILE A 15 55.04 22.15 -1.45
C ILE A 15 53.89 22.87 -0.72
N PRO A 16 53.95 24.20 -0.47
CA PRO A 16 52.86 24.88 0.23
C PRO A 16 51.54 24.85 -0.54
N LEU A 17 51.59 24.99 -1.86
CA LEU A 17 50.38 24.98 -2.69
C LEU A 17 49.74 23.59 -2.71
N SER A 18 50.53 22.53 -2.80
CA SER A 18 50.03 21.15 -2.72
C SER A 18 49.45 20.86 -1.34
N ALA A 19 50.12 21.28 -0.26
CA ALA A 19 49.62 21.12 1.10
C ALA A 19 48.29 21.85 1.32
N LEU A 20 48.13 23.04 0.75
CA LEU A 20 46.89 23.82 0.80
C LEU A 20 45.76 23.13 0.05
N VAL A 21 46.00 22.65 -1.17
CA VAL A 21 45.00 21.90 -1.95
C VAL A 21 44.56 20.65 -1.19
N LEU A 22 45.50 19.86 -0.69
CA LEU A 22 45.19 18.66 0.09
C LEU A 22 44.39 18.97 1.36
N GLY A 23 44.75 20.04 2.07
CA GLY A 23 44.02 20.48 3.26
C GLY A 23 42.57 20.86 2.94
N ILE A 24 42.35 21.63 1.87
CA ILE A 24 41.01 22.01 1.42
C ILE A 24 40.21 20.78 0.97
N THR A 25 40.83 19.88 0.19
CA THR A 25 40.17 18.65 -0.26
C THR A 25 39.76 17.79 0.93
N ALA A 26 40.66 17.55 1.89
CA ALA A 26 40.36 16.75 3.07
C ALA A 26 39.25 17.38 3.94
N TYR A 27 39.25 18.70 4.08
CA TYR A 27 38.20 19.43 4.80
C TYR A 27 36.85 19.33 4.07
N SER A 28 36.84 19.57 2.76
CA SER A 28 35.64 19.51 1.92
C SER A 28 35.04 18.10 1.90
N GLU A 29 35.87 17.06 1.83
CA GLU A 29 35.41 15.67 1.84
C GLU A 29 34.76 15.28 3.18
N ARG A 30 35.31 15.77 4.30
CA ARG A 30 34.71 15.57 5.64
C ARG A 30 33.35 16.26 5.74
N LEU A 31 33.27 17.53 5.35
CA LEU A 31 32.03 18.30 5.39
C LEU A 31 30.97 17.69 4.45
N TYR A 32 31.37 17.27 3.25
CA TYR A 32 30.48 16.61 2.30
C TYR A 32 29.94 15.30 2.87
N ARG A 33 30.80 14.45 3.45
CA ARG A 33 30.36 13.19 4.09
C ARG A 33 29.35 13.44 5.20
N GLN A 34 29.59 14.43 6.07
CA GLN A 34 28.66 14.79 7.14
C GLN A 34 27.30 15.24 6.58
N ASN A 35 27.30 16.17 5.62
CA ASN A 35 26.07 16.66 5.01
C ASN A 35 25.28 15.54 4.32
N VAL A 36 25.97 14.62 3.63
CA VAL A 36 25.34 13.47 2.97
C VAL A 36 24.73 12.54 4.00
N GLU A 37 25.44 12.24 5.09
CA GLU A 37 24.93 11.39 6.16
C GLU A 37 23.69 11.99 6.83
N GLU A 38 23.72 13.28 7.17
CA GLU A 38 22.55 13.99 7.72
C GLU A 38 21.37 14.00 6.76
N THR A 39 21.62 14.23 5.46
CA THR A 39 20.57 14.21 4.43
C THR A 39 19.95 12.83 4.29
N ILE A 40 20.76 11.77 4.31
CA ILE A 40 20.28 10.39 4.25
C ILE A 40 19.44 10.07 5.50
N GLN A 41 19.93 10.40 6.69
CA GLN A 41 19.21 10.15 7.93
C GLN A 41 17.87 10.90 7.98
N ALA A 42 17.85 12.18 7.58
CA ALA A 42 16.62 12.97 7.47
C ALA A 42 15.65 12.37 6.44
N GLY A 43 16.16 11.94 5.29
CA GLY A 43 15.38 11.26 4.26
C GLY A 43 14.75 9.96 4.78
N MET A 44 15.53 9.10 5.43
CA MET A 44 15.02 7.86 6.02
C MET A 44 13.95 8.12 7.08
N LYS A 45 14.18 9.10 7.97
CA LYS A 45 13.21 9.48 9.01
C LYS A 45 11.88 9.93 8.38
N ASN A 46 11.94 10.72 7.32
CA ASN A 46 10.75 11.17 6.60
C ASN A 46 10.02 9.98 5.95
N ILE A 47 10.74 9.07 5.30
CA ILE A 47 10.14 7.86 4.70
C ILE A 47 9.46 6.99 5.76
N VAL A 48 10.12 6.76 6.89
CA VAL A 48 9.54 5.97 8.00
C VAL A 48 8.26 6.64 8.52
N SER A 49 8.28 7.96 8.71
CA SER A 49 7.11 8.71 9.15
C SER A 49 5.95 8.64 8.15
N GLU A 50 6.25 8.74 6.85
CA GLU A 50 5.24 8.63 5.79
C GLU A 50 4.66 7.22 5.71
N LEU A 51 5.49 6.19 5.85
CA LEU A 51 5.03 4.79 5.91
C LEU A 51 4.14 4.53 7.12
N GLU A 52 4.54 5.02 8.29
CA GLU A 52 3.73 4.91 9.51
C GLU A 52 2.37 5.59 9.33
N PHE A 53 2.36 6.82 8.83
CA PHE A 53 1.13 7.55 8.53
C PHE A 53 0.25 6.78 7.53
N ARG A 54 0.84 6.27 6.45
CA ARG A 54 0.13 5.50 5.43
C ARG A 54 -0.48 4.21 6.00
N PHE A 55 0.25 3.47 6.85
CA PHE A 55 -0.27 2.26 7.48
C PHE A 55 -1.40 2.55 8.47
N ILE A 56 -1.27 3.60 9.28
CA ILE A 56 -2.33 4.03 10.20
C ILE A 56 -3.58 4.39 9.40
N TYR A 57 -3.43 5.20 8.36
CA TYR A 57 -4.51 5.59 7.47
C TYR A 57 -5.19 4.36 6.83
N GLU A 58 -4.44 3.45 6.21
CA GLU A 58 -5.00 2.25 5.58
C GLU A 58 -5.72 1.36 6.59
N ARG A 59 -5.18 1.21 7.80
CA ARG A 59 -5.83 0.46 8.88
C ARG A 59 -7.15 1.10 9.30
N GLU A 60 -7.19 2.42 9.48
CA GLU A 60 -8.40 3.15 9.85
C GLU A 60 -9.47 3.04 8.76
N VAL A 61 -9.06 3.14 7.49
CA VAL A 61 -9.93 2.92 6.32
C VAL A 61 -10.53 1.52 6.35
N MET A 62 -9.71 0.48 6.57
CA MET A 62 -10.20 -0.91 6.67
C MET A 62 -11.14 -1.12 7.85
N LEU A 63 -10.83 -0.55 9.03
CA LEU A 63 -11.70 -0.64 10.21
C LEU A 63 -13.02 0.07 9.99
N SER A 64 -12.99 1.26 9.39
CA SER A 64 -14.20 2.01 9.01
C SER A 64 -15.06 1.18 8.07
N LEU A 65 -14.47 0.60 7.03
CA LEU A 65 -15.14 -0.26 6.08
C LEU A 65 -15.77 -1.49 6.75
N ALA A 66 -15.01 -2.22 7.57
CA ALA A 66 -15.48 -3.41 8.28
C ALA A 66 -16.58 -3.08 9.32
N SER A 67 -16.52 -1.90 9.92
CA SER A 67 -17.50 -1.45 10.90
C SER A 67 -18.79 -0.89 10.28
N SER A 68 -18.80 -0.70 8.95
CA SER A 68 -19.89 -0.05 8.23
C SER A 68 -21.20 -0.88 8.26
N PRO A 69 -22.37 -0.22 8.25
CA PRO A 69 -23.65 -0.91 8.28
C PRO A 69 -23.85 -1.90 7.13
N ALA A 70 -23.50 -1.50 5.90
CA ALA A 70 -23.67 -2.33 4.70
C ALA A 70 -22.83 -3.63 4.76
N VAL A 71 -21.59 -3.54 5.27
CA VAL A 71 -20.72 -4.71 5.42
C VAL A 71 -21.23 -5.63 6.54
N LYS A 72 -21.67 -5.07 7.67
CA LYS A 72 -22.21 -5.85 8.79
C LYS A 72 -23.49 -6.60 8.40
N GLN A 73 -24.44 -5.92 7.77
CA GLN A 73 -25.70 -6.52 7.29
C GLN A 73 -25.42 -7.68 6.34
N PHE A 74 -24.58 -7.46 5.32
CA PHE A 74 -24.24 -8.53 4.39
C PHE A 74 -23.50 -9.70 5.06
N THR A 75 -22.68 -9.44 6.08
CA THR A 75 -22.02 -10.50 6.87
C THR A 75 -23.04 -11.37 7.60
N ASP A 76 -24.09 -10.78 8.18
CA ASP A 76 -25.18 -11.53 8.83
C ASP A 76 -25.97 -12.38 7.83
N THR A 77 -26.16 -11.87 6.62
CA THR A 77 -26.75 -12.64 5.51
C THR A 77 -25.87 -13.78 5.06
N LEU A 78 -24.55 -13.57 4.92
CA LEU A 78 -23.61 -14.66 4.61
C LEU A 78 -23.61 -15.74 5.70
N ASN A 79 -23.78 -15.38 6.97
CA ASN A 79 -23.91 -16.34 8.07
C ASN A 79 -25.19 -17.19 7.97
N GLN A 80 -26.29 -16.65 7.44
CA GLN A 80 -27.52 -17.41 7.16
C GLN A 80 -27.34 -18.35 5.96
N VAL A 81 -26.71 -17.85 4.89
CA VAL A 81 -26.36 -18.67 3.71
C VAL A 81 -25.44 -19.83 4.08
N ALA A 82 -24.47 -19.61 4.99
CA ALA A 82 -23.59 -20.66 5.50
C ALA A 82 -24.34 -21.77 6.25
N LYS A 83 -25.53 -21.47 6.82
CA LYS A 83 -26.42 -22.47 7.45
C LYS A 83 -27.32 -23.19 6.45
N GLY A 84 -27.21 -22.84 5.16
CA GLY A 84 -27.98 -23.45 4.07
C GLY A 84 -29.32 -22.78 3.78
N GLU A 85 -29.57 -21.61 4.36
CA GLU A 85 -30.76 -20.81 4.12
C GLU A 85 -30.39 -19.63 3.23
N LEU A 86 -30.91 -19.56 2.00
CA LEU A 86 -30.75 -18.37 1.15
C LEU A 86 -31.88 -17.38 1.49
N PRO A 87 -31.60 -16.27 2.19
CA PRO A 87 -32.66 -15.34 2.58
C PRO A 87 -33.21 -14.61 1.35
N SER A 88 -34.50 -14.28 1.34
CA SER A 88 -35.14 -13.61 0.20
C SER A 88 -34.54 -12.23 -0.12
N PHE A 89 -33.89 -11.60 0.86
CA PHE A 89 -33.24 -10.29 0.76
C PHE A 89 -31.76 -10.35 0.37
N TYR A 90 -31.22 -11.54 0.07
CA TYR A 90 -29.81 -11.73 -0.28
C TYR A 90 -29.34 -10.79 -1.41
N PHE A 91 -30.11 -10.71 -2.49
CA PHE A 91 -29.75 -9.92 -3.66
C PHE A 91 -29.90 -8.41 -3.43
N ASP A 92 -30.84 -8.00 -2.57
CA ASP A 92 -31.04 -6.59 -2.21
C ASP A 92 -29.88 -6.08 -1.34
N GLU A 93 -29.42 -6.88 -0.39
CA GLU A 93 -28.26 -6.55 0.43
C GLU A 93 -26.95 -6.59 -0.37
N LEU A 94 -26.82 -7.53 -1.31
CA LEU A 94 -25.69 -7.57 -2.23
C LEU A 94 -25.61 -6.28 -3.08
N THR A 95 -26.77 -5.79 -3.55
CA THR A 95 -26.86 -4.55 -4.32
C THR A 95 -26.51 -3.34 -3.44
N SER A 96 -27.06 -3.27 -2.23
CA SER A 96 -26.75 -2.22 -1.25
C SER A 96 -25.26 -2.17 -0.89
N LEU A 97 -24.64 -3.34 -0.71
CA LEU A 97 -23.19 -3.46 -0.47
C LEU A 97 -22.39 -2.96 -1.68
N ASN A 98 -22.79 -3.29 -2.91
CA ASN A 98 -22.11 -2.83 -4.12
C ASN A 98 -22.16 -1.30 -4.25
N GLU A 99 -23.32 -0.69 -4.04
CA GLU A 99 -23.48 0.76 -4.08
C GLU A 99 -22.62 1.45 -3.02
N PHE A 100 -22.64 0.92 -1.79
CA PHE A 100 -21.79 1.40 -0.71
C PHE A 100 -20.30 1.33 -1.07
N LEU A 101 -19.82 0.17 -1.54
CA LEU A 101 -18.41 -0.01 -1.90
C LEU A 101 -17.99 0.88 -3.07
N THR A 102 -18.89 1.14 -4.01
CA THR A 102 -18.66 2.06 -5.13
C THR A 102 -18.56 3.51 -4.63
N GLY A 103 -19.47 3.95 -3.74
CA GLY A 103 -19.40 5.28 -3.14
C GLY A 103 -18.16 5.45 -2.24
N PHE A 104 -17.81 4.41 -1.50
CA PHE A 104 -16.63 4.38 -0.65
C PHE A 104 -15.35 4.54 -1.47
N GLN A 105 -15.20 3.81 -2.59
CA GLN A 105 -14.02 3.93 -3.44
C GLN A 105 -13.87 5.33 -4.06
N HIS A 106 -14.97 6.00 -4.40
CA HIS A 106 -14.91 7.40 -4.87
C HIS A 106 -14.51 8.38 -3.76
N SER A 107 -14.83 8.07 -2.51
CA SER A 107 -14.64 8.98 -1.37
C SER A 107 -13.28 8.78 -0.67
N VAL A 108 -12.69 7.59 -0.78
CA VAL A 108 -11.44 7.23 -0.12
C VAL A 108 -10.30 7.13 -1.15
N PRO A 109 -9.40 8.12 -1.22
CA PRO A 109 -8.29 8.11 -2.15
C PRO A 109 -7.27 7.00 -1.82
N GLY A 110 -6.69 6.40 -2.86
CA GLY A 110 -5.63 5.39 -2.71
C GLY A 110 -6.11 3.96 -2.48
N VAL A 111 -7.40 3.68 -2.65
CA VAL A 111 -7.96 2.32 -2.67
C VAL A 111 -8.28 1.90 -4.11
N ASP A 112 -7.43 1.05 -4.69
CA ASP A 112 -7.55 0.63 -6.10
C ASP A 112 -8.66 -0.40 -6.33
N ALA A 113 -8.82 -1.33 -5.40
CA ALA A 113 -9.86 -2.35 -5.45
C ALA A 113 -10.31 -2.75 -4.04
N VAL A 114 -11.62 -2.91 -3.88
CA VAL A 114 -12.22 -3.49 -2.68
C VAL A 114 -12.84 -4.82 -3.05
N ARG A 115 -12.56 -5.86 -2.26
CA ARG A 115 -13.04 -7.21 -2.50
C ARG A 115 -13.60 -7.80 -1.22
N VAL A 116 -14.80 -8.36 -1.31
CA VAL A 116 -15.38 -9.20 -0.26
C VAL A 116 -15.24 -10.66 -0.69
N MET A 117 -14.70 -11.47 0.22
CA MET A 117 -14.43 -12.89 -0.03
C MET A 117 -15.15 -13.74 1.01
N ASP A 118 -15.57 -14.95 0.61
CA ASP A 118 -16.04 -15.96 1.56
C ASP A 118 -14.86 -16.60 2.31
N GLN A 119 -15.17 -17.45 3.30
CA GLN A 119 -14.16 -18.17 4.10
C GLN A 119 -13.31 -19.15 3.26
N ALA A 120 -13.76 -19.53 2.07
CA ALA A 120 -13.03 -20.38 1.13
C ALA A 120 -12.15 -19.58 0.15
N GLY A 121 -12.16 -18.25 0.23
CA GLY A 121 -11.40 -17.35 -0.64
C GLY A 121 -12.09 -17.03 -1.97
N ASN A 122 -13.36 -17.41 -2.15
CA ASN A 122 -14.12 -17.03 -3.34
C ASN A 122 -14.53 -15.56 -3.27
N THR A 123 -14.40 -14.86 -4.39
CA THR A 123 -14.81 -13.46 -4.50
C THR A 123 -16.32 -13.37 -4.64
N LEU A 124 -16.96 -12.74 -3.66
CA LEU A 124 -18.41 -12.48 -3.67
C LEU A 124 -18.70 -11.13 -4.33
N VAL A 125 -17.89 -10.12 -4.00
CA VAL A 125 -18.00 -8.77 -4.55
C VAL A 125 -16.60 -8.25 -4.88
N LYS A 126 -16.48 -7.58 -6.02
CA LYS A 126 -15.26 -6.85 -6.40
C LYS A 126 -15.65 -5.52 -7.04
N VAL A 127 -15.17 -4.44 -6.42
CA VAL A 127 -15.27 -3.08 -6.98
C VAL A 127 -13.85 -2.63 -7.35
N THR A 128 -13.69 -2.08 -8.55
CA THR A 128 -12.39 -1.62 -9.05
C THR A 128 -12.61 -0.37 -9.88
N LEU A 129 -11.84 0.69 -9.61
CA LEU A 129 -11.90 1.97 -10.32
C LEU A 129 -13.32 2.57 -10.41
N GLY A 130 -14.13 2.40 -9.36
CA GLY A 130 -15.51 2.91 -9.34
C GLY A 130 -16.45 2.24 -10.35
N LYS A 131 -16.00 1.19 -11.04
CA LYS A 131 -16.80 0.39 -11.97
C LYS A 131 -17.12 -0.96 -11.35
N GLN A 132 -18.39 -1.30 -11.41
CA GLN A 132 -18.88 -2.64 -11.10
C GLN A 132 -18.25 -3.62 -12.09
N GLN A 133 -17.42 -4.55 -11.61
CA GLN A 133 -17.23 -5.82 -12.32
C GLN A 133 -18.35 -6.72 -11.84
N SER A 134 -19.47 -6.73 -12.57
CA SER A 134 -20.49 -7.74 -12.37
C SER A 134 -19.85 -9.10 -12.69
N ILE A 135 -19.53 -9.86 -11.65
CA ILE A 135 -19.67 -11.30 -11.77
C ILE A 135 -21.18 -11.45 -11.96
N SER A 136 -21.63 -11.70 -13.20
CA SER A 136 -23.06 -11.69 -13.55
C SER A 136 -23.88 -12.37 -12.45
N ALA A 137 -25.01 -11.78 -12.08
CA ALA A 137 -25.93 -12.39 -11.12
C ALA A 137 -26.25 -13.85 -11.50
N ASP A 138 -26.29 -14.18 -12.80
CA ASP A 138 -26.38 -15.57 -13.30
C ASP A 138 -25.17 -16.44 -12.94
N SER A 139 -23.95 -15.90 -12.98
CA SER A 139 -22.73 -16.63 -12.60
C SER A 139 -22.46 -16.66 -11.10
N VAL A 140 -23.01 -15.72 -10.32
CA VAL A 140 -23.06 -15.77 -8.85
C VAL A 140 -24.14 -16.74 -8.41
N THR A 141 -25.32 -16.74 -9.04
CA THR A 141 -26.39 -17.72 -8.78
C THR A 141 -25.94 -19.12 -9.19
N GLU A 142 -25.34 -19.29 -10.37
CA GLU A 142 -24.78 -20.57 -10.81
C GLU A 142 -23.61 -21.04 -9.93
N LYS A 143 -22.71 -20.14 -9.47
CA LYS A 143 -21.64 -20.55 -8.53
C LYS A 143 -22.15 -20.79 -7.12
N ILE A 144 -23.12 -20.04 -6.61
CA ILE A 144 -23.72 -20.28 -5.29
C ILE A 144 -24.53 -21.59 -5.32
N ASP A 145 -25.26 -21.85 -6.39
CA ASP A 145 -26.05 -23.08 -6.56
C ASP A 145 -25.14 -24.31 -6.76
N VAL A 146 -24.09 -24.20 -7.59
CA VAL A 146 -23.15 -25.30 -7.86
C VAL A 146 -22.20 -25.58 -6.68
N TYR A 147 -21.71 -24.56 -5.95
CA TYR A 147 -20.73 -24.75 -4.87
C TYR A 147 -21.32 -24.78 -3.46
N PHE A 148 -22.35 -23.97 -3.15
CA PHE A 148 -22.94 -23.93 -1.80
C PHE A 148 -24.10 -24.93 -1.68
N LEU A 149 -25.09 -24.90 -2.58
CA LEU A 149 -26.23 -25.83 -2.52
C LEU A 149 -25.83 -27.28 -2.90
N GLY A 150 -24.89 -27.44 -3.84
CA GLY A 150 -24.30 -28.74 -4.18
C GLY A 150 -23.56 -29.43 -3.02
N ARG A 151 -22.98 -28.67 -2.08
CA ARG A 151 -22.25 -29.21 -0.92
C ARG A 151 -23.16 -29.61 0.23
N ILE A 152 -24.23 -28.84 0.47
CA ILE A 152 -25.25 -29.14 1.49
C ILE A 152 -26.00 -30.44 1.16
N ARG A 153 -26.23 -30.73 -0.13
CA ARG A 153 -26.86 -31.98 -0.58
C ARG A 153 -26.00 -33.24 -0.37
N ARG A 154 -24.68 -33.10 -0.18
CA ARG A 154 -23.75 -34.22 0.09
C ARG A 154 -23.52 -34.50 1.58
N LEU A 155 -24.12 -33.70 2.47
CA LEU A 155 -24.01 -33.84 3.92
C LEU A 155 -25.29 -34.40 4.57
N LYS A 156 -26.23 -34.92 3.75
CA LYS A 156 -27.35 -35.77 4.15
C LYS A 156 -27.11 -37.19 3.65
#